data_AF-A0A9W7BFG0-F1
#
_entry.id   AF-A0A9W7BFG0-F1
#
_cell.length_a   1.000
_cell.length_b   1.000
_cell.length_c   1.000
_cell.angle_alpha   90.00
_cell.angle_beta   90.00
_cell.angle_gamma   90.00
#
_symmetry.space_group_name_H-M   'P 1'
#
loop_
_entity.id
_entity.type
_entity.pdbx_description
1 polymer ?
#
loop_
_entity_poly.entity_id
_entity_poly.type
_entity_poly.pdbx_seq_one_letter_code
_entity_poly.pdbx_strand_id
1 'polypeptide(L)'
;MSNKKSIPRRMSAVPSSDTSKVKKNAKGGVLVTEEEIASAFEFFDLDQTGKITLSNLKKRLGVFYKNMPNKEFRFLMNNKSEMTVQDLQDLLTDNEIQNFDPVAEAFKVYDPHSMGYVDSEILRNIFQSLGFGDISDEDLSILVETGDVDKDGRVSLADFRNMLEGPQAVEQVEEEKKEKEEEKKPEETNKEEGTEEAAA
;
A
#
# COMPACT_ATOMS: atom_id res chain seq x y z
N MET A 1 48.18 1.42 23.12
CA MET A 1 47.30 2.45 22.54
C MET A 1 46.83 2.02 21.16
N SER A 2 45.68 2.54 20.69
CA SER A 2 44.99 2.29 19.39
C SER A 2 44.01 1.10 19.45
N ASN A 3 42.78 1.19 19.97
CA ASN A 3 41.63 2.06 19.70
C ASN A 3 40.81 1.70 18.43
N LYS A 4 39.71 0.95 18.68
CA LYS A 4 38.36 0.95 18.06
C LYS A 4 38.21 1.03 16.53
N LYS A 5 37.51 0.02 15.99
CA LYS A 5 36.20 0.21 15.32
C LYS A 5 35.46 -1.14 15.24
N SER A 6 34.75 -1.48 16.32
CA SER A 6 33.64 -2.45 16.24
C SER A 6 32.54 -1.79 15.42
N ILE A 7 32.32 -2.31 14.22
CA ILE A 7 31.15 -2.00 13.41
C ILE A 7 29.95 -2.65 14.11
N PRO A 8 28.93 -1.89 14.54
CA PRO A 8 27.73 -2.50 15.09
C PRO A 8 27.00 -3.22 13.94
N ARG A 9 26.79 -4.54 14.09
CA ARG A 9 25.79 -5.27 13.30
C ARG A 9 24.43 -4.64 13.63
N ARG A 10 23.96 -3.73 12.78
CA ARG A 10 22.56 -3.29 12.79
C ARG A 10 21.76 -4.50 12.36
N MET A 11 21.17 -5.21 13.32
CA MET A 11 20.09 -6.13 13.06
C MET A 11 18.96 -5.25 12.49
N SER A 12 18.78 -5.27 11.17
CA SER A 12 17.61 -4.69 10.53
C SER A 12 16.44 -5.59 10.92
N ALA A 13 15.77 -5.21 12.01
CA ALA A 13 14.47 -5.73 12.36
C ALA A 13 13.58 -5.57 11.13
N VAL A 14 12.96 -6.68 10.73
CA VAL A 14 11.77 -6.66 9.86
C VAL A 14 10.82 -5.61 10.46
N PRO A 15 10.28 -4.66 9.66
CA PRO A 15 9.36 -3.66 10.20
C PRO A 15 8.22 -4.40 10.91
N SER A 16 8.03 -4.09 12.19
CA SER A 16 7.00 -4.68 13.03
C SER A 16 5.65 -4.51 12.33
N SER A 17 4.88 -5.59 12.17
CA SER A 17 3.52 -5.56 11.66
C SER A 17 2.68 -4.66 12.57
N ASP A 18 2.49 -3.42 12.16
CA ASP A 18 1.67 -2.47 12.91
C ASP A 18 0.22 -2.71 12.55
N THR A 19 -0.43 -3.56 13.36
CA THR A 19 -1.83 -3.97 13.22
C THR A 19 -2.79 -2.89 13.72
N SER A 20 -2.28 -1.79 14.30
CA SER A 20 -3.08 -0.66 14.79
C SER A 20 -3.83 0.05 13.67
N LYS A 21 -3.30 0.00 12.45
CA LYS A 21 -3.89 0.60 11.24
C LYS A 21 -4.92 -0.30 10.55
N VAL A 22 -5.02 -1.58 10.94
CA VAL A 22 -5.93 -2.54 10.31
C VAL A 22 -7.34 -2.32 10.85
N LYS A 23 -8.27 -1.94 9.96
CA LYS A 23 -9.69 -1.80 10.30
C LYS A 23 -10.24 -3.16 10.74
N LYS A 24 -11.10 -3.17 11.76
CA LYS A 24 -11.65 -4.39 12.35
C LYS A 24 -13.15 -4.55 12.07
N ASN A 25 -13.59 -5.78 11.85
CA ASN A 25 -15.00 -6.14 11.76
C ASN A 25 -15.65 -6.27 13.15
N ALA A 26 -16.95 -6.57 13.20
CA ALA A 26 -17.71 -6.69 14.45
C ALA A 26 -17.21 -7.82 15.39
N LYS A 27 -16.50 -8.83 14.84
CA LYS A 27 -15.88 -9.92 15.62
C LYS A 27 -14.42 -9.62 15.99
N GLY A 28 -13.95 -8.42 15.67
CA GLY A 28 -12.58 -7.97 15.91
C GLY A 28 -11.56 -8.47 14.89
N GLY A 29 -11.94 -9.30 13.91
CA GLY A 29 -11.08 -9.71 12.81
C GLY A 29 -10.87 -8.59 11.80
N VAL A 30 -10.18 -8.86 10.68
CA VAL A 30 -9.89 -7.85 9.66
C VAL A 30 -11.17 -7.43 8.95
N LEU A 31 -11.42 -6.13 8.82
CA LEU A 31 -12.54 -5.64 8.02
C LEU A 31 -12.20 -5.80 6.54
N VAL A 32 -13.10 -6.43 5.79
CA VAL A 32 -13.05 -6.50 4.33
C VAL A 32 -14.37 -5.95 3.80
N THR A 33 -14.30 -4.92 2.97
CA THR A 33 -15.46 -4.23 2.40
C THR A 33 -16.02 -4.98 1.19
N GLU A 34 -17.28 -4.70 0.84
CA GLU A 34 -17.91 -5.29 -0.35
C GLU A 34 -17.18 -4.90 -1.64
N GLU A 35 -16.63 -3.68 -1.70
CA GLU A 35 -15.82 -3.21 -2.83
C GLU A 35 -14.52 -4.02 -2.97
N GLU A 36 -13.79 -4.23 -1.87
CA GLU A 36 -12.59 -5.07 -1.86
C GLU A 36 -12.89 -6.52 -2.26
N ILE A 37 -14.03 -7.06 -1.81
CA ILE A 37 -14.47 -8.41 -2.18
C ILE A 37 -14.80 -8.48 -3.67
N ALA A 38 -15.50 -7.49 -4.21
CA ALA A 38 -15.85 -7.43 -5.62
C ALA A 38 -14.60 -7.36 -6.51
N SER A 39 -13.65 -6.47 -6.18
CA SER A 39 -12.38 -6.37 -6.89
C SER A 39 -11.54 -7.64 -6.79
N ALA A 40 -11.50 -8.27 -5.61
CA ALA A 40 -10.83 -9.56 -5.44
C ALA A 40 -11.50 -10.65 -6.29
N PHE A 41 -12.84 -10.63 -6.39
CA PHE A 41 -13.57 -11.60 -7.18
C PHE A 41 -13.25 -11.48 -8.68
N GLU A 42 -13.30 -10.26 -9.22
CA GLU A 42 -12.95 -9.97 -10.61
C GLU A 42 -11.50 -10.37 -10.91
N PHE A 43 -10.58 -10.15 -9.95
CA PHE A 43 -9.19 -10.58 -10.08
C PHE A 43 -9.08 -12.10 -10.28
N PHE A 44 -9.89 -12.90 -9.59
CA PHE A 44 -9.86 -14.36 -9.70
C PHE A 44 -10.69 -14.89 -10.88
N ASP A 45 -11.87 -14.33 -11.19
CA ASP A 45 -12.78 -14.80 -12.24
C ASP A 45 -12.30 -14.43 -13.66
N LEU A 46 -11.19 -15.04 -14.07
CA LEU A 46 -10.49 -14.81 -15.35
C LEU A 46 -11.38 -14.97 -16.60
N ASP A 47 -12.36 -15.86 -16.51
CA ASP A 47 -13.27 -16.23 -17.59
C ASP A 47 -14.64 -15.55 -17.47
N GLN A 48 -14.80 -14.62 -16.51
CA GLN A 48 -16.02 -13.83 -16.28
C GLN A 48 -17.27 -14.71 -16.17
N THR A 49 -17.11 -15.87 -15.54
CA THR A 49 -18.18 -16.86 -15.39
C THR A 49 -19.13 -16.51 -14.24
N GLY A 50 -18.78 -15.50 -13.43
CA GLY A 50 -19.43 -15.22 -12.16
C GLY A 50 -19.07 -16.24 -11.08
N LYS A 51 -18.01 -17.04 -11.29
CA LYS A 51 -17.59 -18.10 -10.38
C LYS A 51 -16.07 -18.24 -10.31
N ILE A 52 -15.55 -18.39 -9.11
CA ILE A 52 -14.14 -18.73 -8.88
C ILE A 52 -14.01 -20.25 -8.79
N THR A 53 -13.23 -20.84 -9.69
CA THR A 53 -12.86 -22.27 -9.65
C THR A 53 -11.47 -22.49 -9.08
N LEU A 54 -11.16 -23.74 -8.76
CA LEU A 54 -9.81 -24.15 -8.34
C LEU A 54 -8.75 -23.85 -9.43
N SER A 55 -9.15 -23.85 -10.70
CA SER A 55 -8.28 -23.48 -11.82
C SER A 55 -7.95 -21.99 -11.79
N ASN A 56 -8.96 -21.13 -11.56
CA ASN A 56 -8.81 -19.69 -11.42
C ASN A 56 -7.84 -19.34 -10.28
N LEU A 57 -8.08 -19.90 -9.08
CA LEU A 57 -7.22 -19.69 -7.91
C LEU A 57 -5.79 -20.15 -8.16
N LYS A 58 -5.59 -21.35 -8.74
CA LYS A 58 -4.25 -21.85 -9.05
C LYS A 58 -3.49 -20.96 -10.03
N LYS A 59 -4.16 -20.46 -11.06
CA LYS A 59 -3.54 -19.58 -12.05
C LYS A 59 -3.06 -18.29 -11.40
N ARG A 60 -3.91 -17.64 -10.59
CA ARG A 60 -3.57 -16.36 -9.95
C ARG A 60 -2.63 -16.53 -8.75
N LEU A 61 -3.01 -17.34 -7.77
CA LEU A 61 -2.20 -17.55 -6.57
C LEU A 61 -0.91 -18.32 -6.85
N GLY A 62 -0.85 -19.15 -7.91
CA GLY A 62 0.37 -19.84 -8.30
C GLY A 62 1.50 -18.90 -8.74
N VAL A 63 1.18 -17.67 -9.14
CA VAL A 63 2.17 -16.62 -9.45
C VAL A 63 2.96 -16.26 -8.19
N PHE A 64 2.25 -16.08 -7.08
CA PHE A 64 2.81 -15.63 -5.81
C PHE A 64 3.32 -16.80 -4.94
N TYR A 65 2.57 -17.91 -4.92
CA TYR A 65 2.77 -19.04 -4.02
C TYR A 65 3.08 -20.33 -4.79
N LYS A 66 4.24 -20.38 -5.46
CA LYS A 66 4.65 -21.47 -6.36
C LYS A 66 4.59 -22.88 -5.76
N ASN A 67 4.69 -23.01 -4.43
CA ASN A 67 4.74 -24.29 -3.72
C ASN A 67 3.47 -24.61 -2.90
N MET A 68 2.36 -23.90 -3.12
CA MET A 68 1.11 -24.15 -2.39
C MET A 68 0.52 -25.52 -2.79
N PRO A 69 0.27 -26.46 -1.85
CA PRO A 69 -0.27 -27.76 -2.20
C PRO A 69 -1.78 -27.69 -2.52
N ASN A 70 -2.27 -28.66 -3.32
CA ASN A 70 -3.68 -28.76 -3.71
C ASN A 70 -4.69 -28.76 -2.55
N LYS A 71 -4.27 -29.21 -1.36
CA LYS A 71 -5.11 -29.22 -0.16
C LYS A 71 -5.37 -27.80 0.35
N GLU A 72 -4.38 -26.91 0.30
CA GLU A 72 -4.54 -25.50 0.68
C GLU A 72 -5.50 -24.79 -0.27
N PHE A 73 -5.39 -25.02 -1.58
CA PHE A 73 -6.35 -24.46 -2.54
C PHE A 73 -7.79 -24.92 -2.27
N ARG A 74 -7.99 -26.20 -1.95
CA ARG A 74 -9.32 -26.70 -1.57
C ARG A 74 -9.79 -26.12 -0.25
N PHE A 75 -8.90 -25.94 0.71
CA PHE A 75 -9.20 -25.34 1.99
C PHE A 75 -9.65 -23.88 1.84
N LEU A 76 -8.95 -23.08 1.02
CA LEU A 76 -9.35 -21.71 0.68
C LEU A 76 -10.72 -21.65 -0.01
N MET A 77 -11.08 -22.70 -0.77
CA MET A 77 -12.41 -22.82 -1.39
C MET A 77 -13.50 -23.37 -0.45
N ASN A 78 -13.20 -23.55 0.84
CA ASN A 78 -14.07 -24.25 1.79
C ASN A 78 -14.55 -25.62 1.26
N ASN A 79 -13.66 -26.34 0.57
CA ASN A 79 -13.90 -27.61 -0.14
C ASN A 79 -15.01 -27.56 -1.22
N LYS A 80 -15.43 -26.37 -1.67
CA LYS A 80 -16.35 -26.22 -2.80
C LYS A 80 -15.60 -26.39 -4.14
N SER A 81 -16.32 -26.83 -5.17
CA SER A 81 -15.80 -26.91 -6.54
C SER A 81 -15.73 -25.55 -7.24
N GLU A 82 -16.63 -24.66 -6.85
CA GLU A 82 -16.80 -23.30 -7.36
C GLU A 82 -17.31 -22.40 -6.23
N MET A 83 -17.00 -21.11 -6.29
CA MET A 83 -17.45 -20.10 -5.34
C MET A 83 -18.01 -18.88 -6.07
N THR A 84 -19.14 -18.37 -5.59
CA THR A 84 -19.73 -17.10 -6.03
C THR A 84 -19.16 -15.93 -5.22
N VAL A 85 -19.46 -14.69 -5.64
CA VAL A 85 -19.15 -13.47 -4.84
C VAL A 85 -19.73 -13.60 -3.42
N GLN A 86 -20.95 -14.11 -3.29
CA GLN A 86 -21.58 -14.29 -1.98
C GLN A 86 -20.81 -15.28 -1.11
N ASP A 87 -20.34 -16.40 -1.70
CA ASP A 87 -19.53 -17.37 -0.96
C ASP A 87 -18.20 -16.77 -0.48
N LEU A 88 -17.59 -15.89 -1.29
CA LEU A 88 -16.37 -15.18 -0.94
C LEU A 88 -16.63 -14.13 0.15
N GLN A 89 -17.75 -13.41 0.06
CA GLN A 89 -18.19 -12.44 1.05
C GLN A 89 -18.43 -13.11 2.41
N ASP A 90 -19.16 -14.22 2.44
CA ASP A 90 -19.44 -14.97 3.67
C ASP A 90 -18.14 -15.48 4.32
N LEU A 91 -17.15 -15.85 3.50
CA LEU A 91 -15.85 -16.33 3.98
C LEU A 91 -14.98 -15.21 4.57
N LEU A 92 -14.98 -14.03 3.95
CA LEU A 92 -14.10 -12.92 4.32
C LEU A 92 -14.70 -11.96 5.34
N THR A 93 -16.01 -11.71 5.31
CA THR A 93 -16.65 -10.77 6.23
C THR A 93 -16.71 -11.28 7.67
N ASP A 94 -16.91 -12.60 7.83
CA ASP A 94 -17.06 -13.25 9.13
C ASP A 94 -15.75 -13.85 9.69
N ASN A 95 -14.63 -13.14 9.53
CA ASN A 95 -13.33 -13.61 10.04
C ASN A 95 -13.03 -13.10 11.47
N GLU A 96 -12.25 -13.87 12.22
CA GLU A 96 -11.81 -13.53 13.60
C GLU A 96 -10.29 -13.32 13.66
N ILE A 97 -9.65 -13.07 12.51
CA ILE A 97 -8.20 -13.06 12.38
C ILE A 97 -7.62 -11.86 13.14
N GLN A 98 -6.96 -12.15 14.26
CA GLN A 98 -6.23 -11.17 15.06
C GLN A 98 -4.77 -11.11 14.66
N ASN A 99 -4.15 -9.95 14.90
CA ASN A 99 -2.71 -9.73 14.70
C ASN A 99 -2.22 -9.98 13.27
N PHE A 100 -3.12 -9.86 12.29
CA PHE A 100 -2.82 -10.00 10.88
C PHE A 100 -2.82 -8.64 10.22
N ASP A 101 -1.79 -8.38 9.43
CA ASP A 101 -1.65 -7.17 8.65
C ASP A 101 -1.65 -7.56 7.16
N PRO A 102 -2.78 -7.37 6.46
CA PRO A 102 -2.91 -7.74 5.05
C PRO A 102 -1.84 -7.09 4.17
N VAL A 103 -1.47 -5.84 4.47
CA VAL A 103 -0.52 -5.08 3.65
C VAL A 103 0.90 -5.59 3.85
N ALA A 104 1.31 -5.83 5.11
CA ALA A 104 2.63 -6.41 5.37
C ALA A 104 2.76 -7.83 4.84
N GLU A 105 1.70 -8.65 4.90
CA GLU A 105 1.74 -10.00 4.31
C GLU A 105 1.82 -9.95 2.78
N ALA A 106 1.09 -9.03 2.13
CA ALA A 106 1.22 -8.81 0.69
C ALA A 106 2.63 -8.34 0.30
N PHE A 107 3.23 -7.45 1.09
CA PHE A 107 4.57 -6.93 0.84
C PHE A 107 5.65 -8.02 0.81
N LYS A 108 5.54 -9.05 1.66
CA LYS A 108 6.49 -10.17 1.67
C LYS A 108 6.56 -10.94 0.35
N VAL A 109 5.50 -10.88 -0.45
CA VAL A 109 5.49 -11.48 -1.78
C VAL A 109 6.41 -10.74 -2.75
N TYR A 110 6.53 -9.42 -2.58
CA TYR A 110 7.40 -8.54 -3.36
C TYR A 110 8.84 -8.46 -2.80
N ASP A 111 9.03 -8.79 -1.52
CA ASP A 111 10.32 -8.85 -0.84
C ASP A 111 10.59 -10.25 -0.23
N PRO A 112 10.82 -11.28 -1.07
CA PRO A 112 11.05 -12.65 -0.60
C PRO A 112 12.35 -12.78 0.22
N HIS A 113 13.30 -11.85 0.04
CA HIS A 113 14.57 -11.83 0.73
C HIS A 113 14.56 -11.02 2.02
N SER A 114 13.41 -10.42 2.39
CA SER A 114 13.25 -9.59 3.58
C SER A 114 14.30 -8.46 3.66
N MET A 115 14.59 -7.85 2.52
CA MET A 115 15.50 -6.71 2.41
C MET A 115 14.90 -5.43 2.99
N GLY A 116 13.57 -5.38 3.15
CA GLY A 116 12.80 -4.25 3.65
C GLY A 116 12.25 -3.34 2.54
N TYR A 117 12.46 -3.69 1.27
CA TYR A 117 12.03 -2.94 0.10
C TYR A 117 11.62 -3.89 -1.04
N VAL A 118 10.75 -3.42 -1.94
CA VAL A 118 10.32 -4.17 -3.13
C VAL A 118 11.50 -4.45 -4.05
N ASP A 119 11.66 -5.70 -4.43
CA ASP A 119 12.65 -6.10 -5.44
C ASP A 119 12.07 -5.86 -6.85
N SER A 120 12.76 -5.04 -7.64
CA SER A 120 12.34 -4.65 -9.00
C SER A 120 12.25 -5.84 -9.96
N GLU A 121 13.13 -6.83 -9.84
CA GLU A 121 13.08 -8.05 -10.66
C GLU A 121 11.87 -8.92 -10.28
N ILE A 122 11.57 -9.03 -8.98
CA ILE A 122 10.39 -9.74 -8.49
C ILE A 122 9.11 -9.04 -8.95
N LEU A 123 9.05 -7.71 -8.85
CA LEU A 123 7.92 -6.91 -9.32
C LEU A 123 7.66 -7.15 -10.81
N ARG A 124 8.70 -7.07 -11.64
CA ARG A 124 8.64 -7.37 -13.08
C ARG A 124 8.09 -8.77 -13.35
N ASN A 125 8.65 -9.78 -12.67
CA ASN A 125 8.25 -11.18 -12.84
C ASN A 125 6.79 -11.42 -12.45
N ILE A 126 6.32 -10.80 -11.36
CA ILE A 126 4.93 -10.90 -10.90
C ILE A 126 3.97 -10.30 -11.93
N PHE A 127 4.24 -9.08 -12.41
CA PHE A 127 3.37 -8.40 -13.37
C PHE A 127 3.28 -9.16 -14.70
N GLN A 128 4.41 -9.65 -15.21
CA GLN A 128 4.45 -10.48 -16.41
C GLN A 128 3.62 -11.76 -16.21
N SER A 129 3.76 -12.41 -15.06
CA SER A 129 3.02 -13.64 -14.71
C SER A 129 1.53 -13.41 -14.48
N LEU A 130 1.11 -12.21 -14.09
CA LEU A 130 -0.30 -11.81 -13.94
C LEU A 130 -0.96 -11.43 -15.27
N GLY A 131 -0.20 -11.40 -16.37
CA GLY A 131 -0.69 -11.11 -17.70
C GLY A 131 -0.73 -9.62 -18.07
N PHE A 132 -0.05 -8.76 -17.31
CA PHE A 132 0.09 -7.33 -17.66
C PHE A 132 1.14 -7.08 -18.76
N GLY A 133 1.82 -8.13 -19.22
CA GLY A 133 2.84 -8.05 -20.26
C GLY A 133 4.24 -7.77 -19.71
N ASP A 134 5.19 -7.60 -20.62
CA ASP A 134 6.56 -7.23 -20.28
C ASP A 134 6.61 -5.74 -19.93
N ILE A 135 7.04 -5.45 -18.71
CA ILE A 135 7.29 -4.08 -18.25
C ILE A 135 8.65 -3.65 -18.79
N SER A 136 8.81 -2.45 -19.36
CA SER A 136 10.14 -1.95 -19.76
C SER A 136 10.95 -1.48 -18.54
N ASP A 137 12.27 -1.30 -18.65
CA ASP A 137 13.04 -0.77 -17.52
C ASP A 137 12.61 0.67 -17.20
N GLU A 138 12.16 1.41 -18.21
CA GLU A 138 11.58 2.74 -18.09
C GLU A 138 10.25 2.70 -17.30
N ASP A 139 9.33 1.81 -17.66
CA ASP A 139 8.05 1.65 -16.95
C ASP A 139 8.26 1.20 -15.50
N LEU A 140 9.24 0.32 -15.27
CA LEU A 140 9.60 -0.14 -13.93
C LEU A 140 10.15 1.01 -13.09
N SER A 141 10.99 1.87 -13.67
CA SER A 141 11.48 3.08 -13.01
C SER A 141 10.32 4.01 -12.64
N ILE A 142 9.35 4.21 -13.53
CA ILE A 142 8.17 5.05 -13.27
C ILE A 142 7.33 4.46 -12.15
N LEU A 143 7.11 3.14 -12.13
CA LEU A 143 6.38 2.45 -11.06
C LEU A 143 7.05 2.62 -9.70
N VAL A 144 8.38 2.46 -9.65
CA VAL A 144 9.16 2.66 -8.42
C VAL A 144 9.10 4.13 -7.99
N GLU A 145 9.33 5.07 -8.90
CA GLU A 145 9.30 6.51 -8.61
C GLU A 145 7.91 6.99 -8.15
N THR A 146 6.83 6.38 -8.66
CA THR A 146 5.47 6.69 -8.23
C THR A 146 5.17 6.12 -6.84
N GLY A 147 5.74 4.95 -6.52
CA GLY A 147 5.58 4.31 -5.22
C GLY A 147 6.48 4.88 -4.13
N ASP A 148 7.64 5.42 -4.48
CA ASP A 148 8.66 5.94 -3.57
C ASP A 148 8.29 7.33 -3.03
N VAL A 149 7.63 7.36 -1.86
CA VAL A 149 7.12 8.61 -1.25
C VAL A 149 8.25 9.40 -0.58
N ASP A 150 9.20 8.72 0.05
CA ASP A 150 10.30 9.35 0.78
C ASP A 150 11.53 9.67 -0.10
N LYS A 151 11.52 9.22 -1.36
CA LYS A 151 12.51 9.47 -2.41
C LYS A 151 13.87 8.87 -2.09
N ASP A 152 13.90 7.73 -1.42
CA ASP A 152 15.13 7.00 -1.13
C ASP A 152 15.61 6.08 -2.28
N GLY A 153 14.82 6.02 -3.36
CA GLY A 153 15.04 5.22 -4.56
C GLY A 153 14.51 3.79 -4.44
N ARG A 154 13.74 3.46 -3.40
CA ARG A 154 13.20 2.13 -3.12
C ARG A 154 11.76 2.24 -2.61
N VAL A 155 10.99 1.17 -2.75
CA VAL A 155 9.62 1.13 -2.19
C VAL A 155 9.65 0.31 -0.91
N SER A 156 9.59 0.97 0.25
CA SER A 156 9.52 0.31 1.54
C SER A 156 8.10 -0.15 1.89
N LEU A 157 7.93 -0.91 2.99
CA LEU A 157 6.59 -1.25 3.48
C LEU A 157 5.75 -0.01 3.82
N ALA A 158 6.39 1.06 4.30
CA ALA A 158 5.71 2.31 4.62
C ALA A 158 5.15 2.96 3.36
N ASP A 159 5.95 2.99 2.30
CA ASP A 159 5.55 3.50 0.98
C ASP A 159 4.43 2.68 0.36
N PHE A 160 4.56 1.34 0.44
CA PHE A 160 3.54 0.42 -0.05
C PHE A 160 2.18 0.60 0.66
N ARG A 161 2.21 0.86 1.98
CA ARG A 161 0.99 1.22 2.74
C ARG A 161 0.40 2.55 2.29
N ASN A 162 1.24 3.58 2.13
CA ASN A 162 0.78 4.90 1.66
C ASN A 162 0.16 4.81 0.26
N MET A 163 0.71 3.96 -0.61
CA MET A 163 0.19 3.72 -1.95
C MET A 163 -1.19 3.05 -1.92
N LEU A 164 -1.40 2.05 -1.05
CA LEU A 164 -2.67 1.32 -0.93
C LEU A 164 -3.76 2.07 -0.16
N GLU A 165 -3.38 2.87 0.84
CA GLU A 165 -4.31 3.74 1.57
C GLU A 165 -4.77 4.92 0.68
N GLY A 166 -4.14 5.11 -0.49
CA GLY A 166 -4.37 6.23 -1.39
C GLY A 166 -3.99 7.57 -0.74
N PRO A 167 -4.04 8.68 -1.49
CA PRO A 167 -3.85 10.00 -0.92
C PRO A 167 -5.09 10.42 -0.09
N GLN A 168 -5.35 9.76 1.03
CA GLN A 168 -6.29 10.24 2.05
C GLN A 168 -5.68 11.35 2.93
N ALA A 169 -4.64 12.05 2.44
CA ALA A 169 -3.94 13.10 3.19
C ALA A 169 -3.33 14.22 2.32
N VAL A 170 -3.80 14.46 1.09
CA VAL A 170 -3.41 15.67 0.33
C VAL A 170 -4.46 16.78 0.33
N GLU A 171 -5.68 16.54 0.80
CA GLU A 171 -6.69 17.61 0.98
C GLU A 171 -6.48 18.46 2.24
N GLN A 172 -5.44 18.24 3.05
CA GLN A 172 -5.15 19.08 4.23
C GLN A 172 -3.81 19.83 4.17
N VAL A 173 -3.01 19.65 3.12
CA VAL A 173 -1.70 20.36 2.99
C VAL A 173 -1.79 21.59 2.09
N GLU A 174 -2.85 21.74 1.28
CA GLU A 174 -3.05 22.92 0.44
C GLU A 174 -3.68 24.12 1.16
N GLU A 175 -4.42 23.93 2.26
CA GLU A 175 -4.95 25.05 3.05
C GLU A 175 -3.89 25.71 3.96
N GLU A 176 -2.98 24.93 4.57
CA GLU A 176 -1.93 25.50 5.46
C GLU A 176 -0.82 26.27 4.71
N LYS A 177 -0.65 26.06 3.40
CA LYS A 177 0.30 26.85 2.59
C LYS A 177 -0.27 28.19 2.15
N LYS A 178 -1.59 28.33 2.08
CA LYS A 178 -2.24 29.58 1.64
C LYS A 178 -2.30 30.63 2.76
N GLU A 179 -2.48 30.22 4.01
CA GLU A 179 -2.50 31.15 5.15
C GLU A 179 -1.11 31.72 5.51
N LYS A 180 -0.01 30.99 5.26
CA LYS A 180 1.34 31.48 5.59
C LYS A 180 1.98 32.41 4.56
N GLU A 181 1.40 32.52 3.37
CA GLU A 181 1.90 33.40 2.31
C GLU A 181 1.22 34.79 2.31
N GLU A 182 0.05 34.93 2.95
CA GLU A 182 -0.65 36.22 3.08
C GLU A 182 -0.12 37.08 4.24
N GLU A 183 0.57 36.49 5.23
CA GLU A 183 1.06 37.19 6.43
C GLU A 183 2.43 37.88 6.27
N LYS A 184 3.02 37.88 5.06
CA LYS A 184 4.36 38.46 4.80
C LYS A 184 4.38 39.68 3.89
N LYS A 185 3.29 40.44 3.79
CA LYS A 185 3.34 41.76 3.14
C LYS A 185 3.90 42.79 4.13
N PRO A 186 5.06 43.43 3.86
CA PRO A 186 5.61 44.43 4.76
C PRO A 186 4.75 45.70 4.77
N GLU A 187 4.51 46.17 5.99
CA GLU A 187 3.86 47.41 6.37
C GLU A 187 4.67 48.61 5.85
N GLU A 188 4.25 49.24 4.76
CA GLU A 188 4.74 50.56 4.39
C GLU A 188 4.10 51.59 5.32
N THR A 189 4.87 51.99 6.34
CA THR A 189 4.63 53.15 7.20
C THR A 189 4.39 54.41 6.37
N ASN A 190 3.13 54.87 6.33
CA ASN A 190 2.79 56.24 5.96
C ASN A 190 3.26 57.18 7.08
N LYS A 191 4.24 58.03 6.78
CA LYS A 191 4.55 59.21 7.59
C LYS A 191 3.55 60.32 7.26
N GLU A 192 2.77 60.68 8.27
CA GLU A 192 2.03 61.93 8.35
C GLU A 192 2.99 63.12 8.40
N GLU A 193 2.80 64.08 7.50
CA GLU A 193 2.97 65.52 7.74
C GLU A 193 1.74 66.14 7.05
N GLY A 194 0.77 66.71 7.74
CA GLY A 194 0.91 67.74 8.75
C GLY A 194 0.39 69.04 8.14
N THR A 195 -0.93 69.17 8.05
CA THR A 195 -1.60 70.45 7.78
C THR A 195 -1.31 71.40 8.94
N GLU A 196 -0.67 72.55 8.66
CA GLU A 196 -0.66 73.68 9.59
C GLU A 196 -1.35 74.89 8.92
N GLU A 197 -2.05 75.59 9.79
CA GLU A 197 -3.15 76.53 9.60
C GLU A 197 -2.62 78.00 9.56
N ALA A 198 -3.52 78.94 9.23
CA ALA A 198 -3.47 80.37 9.56
C ALA A 198 -2.46 81.23 8.74
N ALA A 199 -2.69 82.52 8.41
CA ALA A 199 -3.72 83.50 8.68
C ALA A 199 -3.52 84.71 7.73
N ALA A 200 -4.57 85.54 7.66
CA ALA A 200 -4.63 86.96 7.27
C ALA A 200 -4.68 87.33 5.77
#